data_AF-A0A1C2HYZ5-F1
#
_entry.id   AF-A0A1C2HYZ5-F1
#
_cell.length_a   1.000
_cell.length_b   1.000
_cell.length_c   1.000
_cell.angle_alpha   90.00
_cell.angle_beta   90.00
_cell.angle_gamma   90.00
#
_symmetry.space_group_name_H-M   'P 1'
#
loop_
_entity.id
_entity.type
_entity.pdbx_description
1 polymer ?
#
loop_
_entity_poly.entity_id
_entity_poly.type
_entity_poly.pdbx_seq_one_letter_code
_entity_poly.pdbx_strand_id
1 'polypeptide(L)'
;MAKETSAVVYQFHVWIRQITPMIWRRLLVRSDSTIADLHYVLQIAFGWSDAHLNGFHIHGQDYGVYHDGGISFGPNTVPGVP
;
A
#
# COMPACT_ATOMS: atom_id res chain seq x y z
N MET A 1 18.75 -18.43 12.89
CA MET A 1 19.11 -18.13 11.49
C MET A 1 17.81 -17.83 10.76
N ALA A 2 17.57 -16.57 10.38
CA ALA A 2 16.33 -16.18 9.70
C ALA A 2 16.38 -16.68 8.25
N LYS A 3 15.27 -17.26 7.79
CA LYS A 3 15.11 -17.83 6.45
C LYS A 3 15.10 -16.68 5.44
N GLU A 4 16.19 -16.49 4.69
CA GLU A 4 16.20 -15.60 3.52
C GLU A 4 15.16 -16.12 2.53
N THR A 5 14.01 -15.48 2.53
CA THR A 5 12.92 -15.76 1.59
C THR A 5 13.10 -14.74 0.48
N SER A 6 13.59 -15.18 -0.67
CA SER A 6 13.76 -14.33 -1.85
C SER A 6 12.44 -13.64 -2.17
N ALA A 7 12.43 -12.30 -2.12
CA ALA A 7 11.24 -11.50 -2.35
C ALA A 7 10.70 -11.72 -3.77
N VAL A 8 9.39 -11.97 -3.86
CA VAL A 8 8.68 -12.10 -5.13
C VAL A 8 8.22 -10.71 -5.58
N VAL A 9 8.12 -10.46 -6.88
CA VAL A 9 7.57 -9.20 -7.40
C VAL A 9 6.10 -9.40 -7.76
N TYR A 10 5.22 -8.67 -7.09
CA TYR A 10 3.82 -8.55 -7.44
C TYR A 10 3.62 -7.50 -8.53
N GLN A 11 2.65 -7.76 -9.40
CA GLN A 11 2.24 -6.83 -10.43
C GLN A 11 0.82 -6.35 -10.19
N PHE A 12 0.67 -5.06 -9.94
CA PHE A 12 -0.63 -4.41 -9.75
C PHE A 12 -1.06 -3.66 -11.00
N HIS A 13 -2.35 -3.81 -11.34
CA HIS A 13 -3.03 -2.96 -12.30
C HIS A 13 -3.90 -1.99 -11.51
N VAL A 14 -3.57 -0.69 -11.56
CA VAL A 14 -4.22 0.33 -10.73
C VAL A 14 -4.83 1.40 -11.62
N TRP A 15 -6.06 1.81 -11.32
CA TRP A 15 -6.76 2.88 -12.04
C TRP A 15 -7.56 3.76 -11.08
N ILE A 16 -7.75 5.02 -11.49
CA ILE A 16 -8.61 5.96 -10.75
C ILE A 16 -10.07 5.68 -11.14
N ARG A 17 -10.92 5.51 -10.13
CA ARG A 17 -12.35 5.26 -10.33
C ARG A 17 -13.08 6.55 -10.72
N GLN A 18 -14.19 6.41 -11.44
CA GLN A 18 -15.13 7.51 -11.76
C GLN A 18 -14.56 8.65 -12.64
N ILE A 19 -13.43 8.42 -13.35
CA ILE A 19 -12.86 9.38 -14.30
C ILE A 19 -12.92 8.82 -15.73
N THR A 20 -13.22 9.69 -16.69
CA THR A 20 -13.13 9.41 -18.14
C THR A 20 -12.28 10.48 -18.83
N PRO A 21 -11.29 10.11 -19.68
CA PRO A 21 -10.85 8.75 -19.97
C PRO A 21 -10.17 8.08 -18.77
N MET A 22 -10.18 6.74 -18.72
CA MET A 22 -9.60 5.98 -17.62
C MET A 22 -8.10 6.24 -17.48
N ILE A 23 -7.67 6.70 -16.30
CA ILE A 23 -6.24 6.87 -15.97
C ILE A 23 -5.79 5.64 -15.18
N TRP A 24 -4.80 4.91 -15.71
CA TRP A 24 -4.27 3.68 -15.11
C TRP A 24 -2.74 3.59 -15.15
N ARG A 25 -2.16 2.75 -14.29
CA ARG A 25 -0.73 2.44 -14.19
C ARG A 25 -0.52 0.96 -13.87
N ARG A 26 0.58 0.39 -14.36
CA ARG A 26 1.08 -0.95 -13.98
C ARG A 26 2.25 -0.77 -13.01
N LEU A 27 2.13 -1.35 -11.82
CA LEU A 27 3.12 -1.20 -10.75
C LEU A 27 3.75 -2.56 -10.45
N LEU A 28 5.07 -2.57 -10.21
CA LEU A 28 5.81 -3.73 -9.74
C LEU A 28 6.25 -3.46 -8.31
N VAL A 29 5.79 -4.28 -7.37
CA VAL A 29 6.00 -4.08 -5.93
C VAL A 29 6.55 -5.38 -5.36
N ARG A 30 7.58 -5.29 -4.51
CA ARG A 30 8.17 -6.48 -3.90
C ARG A 30 7.24 -7.04 -2.82
N SER A 31 7.31 -8.34 -2.58
CA SER A 31 6.46 -9.02 -1.61
C SER A 31 6.77 -8.67 -0.16
N ASP A 32 7.95 -8.11 0.09
CA ASP A 32 8.40 -7.60 1.38
C ASP A 32 8.16 -6.10 1.56
N SER A 33 7.51 -5.44 0.60
CA SER A 33 7.09 -4.04 0.74
C SER A 33 5.94 -3.91 1.75
N THR A 34 6.00 -2.86 2.56
CA THR A 34 4.95 -2.51 3.51
C THR A 34 3.78 -1.79 2.82
N ILE A 35 2.66 -1.63 3.54
CA ILE A 35 1.54 -0.80 3.05
C ILE A 35 1.97 0.66 2.86
N ALA A 36 2.89 1.17 3.67
CA ALA A 36 3.45 2.51 3.49
C ALA A 36 4.27 2.62 2.20
N ASP A 37 5.06 1.60 1.86
CA ASP A 37 5.80 1.58 0.60
C ASP A 37 4.84 1.57 -0.59
N LEU A 38 3.78 0.75 -0.53
CA LEU A 38 2.75 0.73 -1.57
C LEU A 38 2.08 2.10 -1.72
N HIS A 39 1.76 2.77 -0.60
CA HIS A 39 1.23 4.13 -0.60
C HIS A 39 2.17 5.11 -1.32
N TYR A 40 3.45 5.13 -1.00
CA TYR A 40 4.41 6.03 -1.67
C TYR A 40 4.57 5.70 -3.16
N VAL A 41 4.57 4.43 -3.54
CA VAL A 41 4.60 4.02 -4.96
C VAL A 41 3.38 4.56 -5.71
N LEU A 42 2.19 4.51 -5.09
CA LEU A 42 0.97 5.08 -5.67
C LEU A 42 1.05 6.60 -5.80
N GLN A 43 1.50 7.29 -4.75
CA GLN A 43 1.69 8.75 -4.77
C GLN A 43 2.56 9.18 -5.95
N ILE A 44 3.72 8.53 -6.13
CA ILE A 44 4.65 8.83 -7.23
C ILE A 44 4.04 8.48 -8.59
N ALA A 45 3.41 7.31 -8.73
CA ALA A 45 2.88 6.84 -10.01
C ALA A 45 1.74 7.71 -10.58
N PHE A 46 0.96 8.35 -9.69
CA PHE A 46 -0.13 9.24 -10.05
C PHE A 46 0.22 10.74 -9.91
N GLY A 47 1.43 11.07 -9.44
CA GLY A 47 1.87 12.46 -9.25
C GLY A 47 1.09 13.17 -8.14
N TRP A 48 0.63 12.42 -7.14
CA TRP A 48 -0.05 12.96 -5.98
C TRP A 48 0.96 13.42 -4.93
N SER A 49 0.56 14.43 -4.16
CA SER A 49 1.22 14.80 -2.92
C SER A 49 0.48 14.14 -1.77
N ASP A 50 1.21 13.64 -0.77
CA ASP A 50 0.68 13.00 0.44
C ASP A 50 -0.02 14.00 1.38
N ALA A 51 -0.85 14.88 0.81
CA ALA A 51 -1.52 15.99 1.47
C ALA A 51 -2.82 15.57 2.17
N HIS A 52 -3.25 14.33 1.97
CA HIS A 52 -4.48 13.79 2.53
C HIS A 52 -4.23 12.42 3.17
N LEU A 53 -5.03 12.09 4.19
CA LEU A 53 -5.02 10.77 4.81
C LEU A 53 -5.32 9.67 3.78
N ASN A 54 -4.70 8.51 3.98
CA ASN A 54 -4.87 7.33 3.15
C ASN A 54 -5.45 6.17 3.95
N GLY A 55 -6.06 5.23 3.22
CA GLY A 55 -6.58 3.98 3.78
C GLY A 55 -6.66 2.89 2.72
N PHE A 56 -6.34 1.67 3.12
CA PHE A 56 -6.37 0.46 2.32
C PHE A 56 -7.27 -0.57 2.99
N HIS A 57 -8.38 -0.92 2.35
CA HIS A 57 -9.27 -1.98 2.83
C HIS A 57 -8.93 -3.30 2.13
N ILE A 58 -8.40 -4.26 2.89
CA ILE A 58 -7.94 -5.55 2.38
C ILE A 58 -8.55 -6.65 3.24
N HIS A 59 -9.35 -7.52 2.64
CA HIS A 59 -9.96 -8.68 3.30
C HIS A 59 -10.66 -8.37 4.65
N GLY A 60 -11.38 -7.24 4.74
CA GLY A 60 -12.10 -6.85 5.95
C GLY A 60 -11.23 -6.16 7.01
N GLN A 61 -9.97 -5.85 6.69
CA GLN A 61 -9.06 -5.11 7.56
C GLN A 61 -8.67 -3.79 6.91
N ASP A 62 -8.56 -2.74 7.72
CA ASP A 62 -8.16 -1.42 7.30
C ASP A 62 -6.71 -1.15 7.68
N TYR A 63 -5.93 -0.70 6.71
CA TYR A 63 -4.53 -0.31 6.86
C TYR A 63 -4.33 1.12 6.39
N GLY A 64 -3.28 1.77 6.86
CA GLY A 64 -2.87 3.07 6.35
C GLY A 64 -1.56 3.51 6.95
N VAL A 65 -0.99 4.57 6.40
CA VAL A 65 0.22 5.18 6.94
C VAL A 65 -0.14 5.98 8.18
N TYR A 66 0.64 5.81 9.25
CA TYR A 66 0.50 6.61 10.46
C TYR A 66 0.74 8.08 10.11
N HIS A 67 -0.22 8.93 10.48
CA HIS A 67 -0.13 10.38 10.39
C HIS A 67 -0.47 10.95 11.76
N ASP A 68 0.24 11.99 12.19
CA ASP A 68 -0.08 12.67 13.45
C ASP A 68 -1.49 13.27 13.39
N GLY A 69 -2.34 12.95 14.37
CA GLY A 69 -3.78 13.26 14.34
C GLY A 69 -4.63 12.42 13.38
N GLY A 70 -4.04 11.44 12.68
CA GLY A 70 -4.72 10.49 11.81
C GLY A 70 -5.36 9.31 12.57
N ILE A 71 -6.16 8.51 11.87
CA ILE A 71 -6.73 7.29 12.45
C ILE A 71 -5.61 6.27 12.67
N SER A 72 -5.50 5.77 13.90
CA SER A 72 -4.59 4.67 14.22
C SER A 72 -5.15 3.38 13.65
N PHE A 73 -4.54 2.87 12.59
CA PHE A 73 -4.77 1.52 12.13
C PHE A 73 -4.10 0.56 13.13
N GLY A 74 -4.76 -0.57 13.42
CA GLY A 74 -4.25 -1.56 14.39
C GLY A 74 -2.81 -1.99 14.10
N PRO A 75 -2.13 -2.67 15.05
CA PRO A 75 -0.71 -2.95 14.94
C PRO A 75 -0.38 -3.59 13.58
N ASN A 76 0.67 -3.11 12.93
CA ASN A 76 1.20 -3.58 11.64
C ASN A 76 1.74 -5.04 11.69
N THR A 77 1.27 -5.84 12.65
CA THR A 77 1.74 -7.19 12.91
C THR A 77 0.68 -8.19 12.48
N VAL A 78 1.03 -9.04 11.52
CA VAL A 78 0.26 -10.26 11.23
C VAL A 78 0.13 -11.10 12.50
N PRO A 79 -1.07 -11.56 12.89
CA PRO A 79 -1.21 -12.45 14.03
C PRO A 79 -0.46 -13.77 13.76
N GLY A 80 0.45 -14.15 14.66
CA GLY A 80 1.06 -15.49 14.66
C GLY A 80 2.53 -15.59 14.22
N VAL A 81 3.31 -14.51 14.22
CA VAL A 81 4.78 -14.59 14.17
C VAL A 81 5.33 -14.35 15.58
N PRO A 82 6.16 -15.26 16.14
CA PRO A 82 6.75 -15.09 17.46
C PRO A 82 7.72 -13.91 17.54
#